data_AF-A5G8G6-F1
#
_entry.id   AF-A5G8G6-F1
#
_cell.length_a   1.000
_cell.length_b   1.000
_cell.length_c   1.000
_cell.angle_alpha   90.00
_cell.angle_beta   90.00
_cell.angle_gamma   90.00
#
_symmetry.space_group_name_H-M   'P 1'
#
loop_
_entity.id
_entity.type
_entity.pdbx_description
1 polymer ?
#
loop_
_entity_poly.entity_id
_entity_poly.type
_entity_poly.pdbx_seq_one_letter_code
_entity_poly.pdbx_strand_id
1 'polypeptide(L)'
;MDILDISLKVFDQGLAKERGIEKEELLRSIQYARTVFPKWGVTATLLAGEEPLCSTVSGIDYLLDAGVVPLVQISAKAGHYPAAEIGALFEHLASRLKKHRVAVKPLLPLLSLTTPLVSARPKGLLRGFIEKVYDRQLLATSDLRRSLKVKQVEESFESAGL
;
A
#
# COMPACT_ATOMS: atom_id res chain seq x y z
N MET A 1 12.50 -10.60 -6.76
CA MET A 1 11.31 -11.35 -6.31
C MET A 1 10.16 -10.70 -7.02
N ASP A 2 9.49 -11.45 -7.88
CA ASP A 2 8.34 -10.93 -8.61
C ASP A 2 7.15 -10.85 -7.66
N ILE A 3 6.43 -9.74 -7.72
CA ILE A 3 5.31 -9.44 -6.85
C ILE A 3 4.11 -9.11 -7.74
N LEU A 4 2.99 -9.78 -7.49
CA LEU A 4 1.71 -9.49 -8.14
C LEU A 4 0.75 -8.89 -7.12
N ASP A 5 0.23 -7.70 -7.40
CA ASP A 5 -0.85 -7.10 -6.61
C ASP A 5 -2.21 -7.30 -7.29
N ILE A 6 -3.21 -7.71 -6.52
CA ILE A 6 -4.61 -7.79 -6.95
C ILE A 6 -5.46 -6.91 -6.04
N SER A 7 -6.03 -5.85 -6.60
CA SER A 7 -6.81 -4.87 -5.84
C SER A 7 -8.21 -5.39 -5.52
N LEU A 8 -8.44 -5.83 -4.28
CA LEU A 8 -9.77 -6.21 -3.79
C LEU A 8 -10.67 -5.00 -3.48
N LYS A 9 -10.06 -3.90 -3.01
CA LYS A 9 -10.72 -2.67 -2.54
C LYS A 9 -11.62 -2.85 -1.31
N VAL A 10 -12.60 -3.75 -1.38
CA VAL A 10 -13.52 -4.12 -0.31
C VAL A 10 -13.54 -5.63 -0.13
N PHE A 11 -13.63 -6.08 1.11
CA PHE A 11 -13.80 -7.48 1.47
C PHE A 11 -15.24 -7.80 1.87
N ASP A 12 -16.04 -6.81 2.25
CA ASP A 12 -17.44 -7.00 2.61
C ASP A 12 -18.29 -7.49 1.42
N GLN A 13 -19.03 -8.59 1.61
CA GLN A 13 -19.80 -9.21 0.52
C GLN A 13 -21.02 -8.37 0.12
N GLY A 14 -21.70 -7.75 1.08
CA GLY A 14 -22.87 -6.93 0.80
C GLY A 14 -22.47 -5.69 0.00
N LEU A 15 -21.41 -5.02 0.47
CA LEU A 15 -20.89 -3.83 -0.17
C LEU A 15 -20.27 -4.11 -1.55
N ALA A 16 -19.58 -5.26 -1.72
CA ALA A 16 -19.06 -5.66 -3.01
C ALA A 16 -20.19 -5.81 -4.05
N LYS A 17 -21.30 -6.46 -3.68
CA LYS A 17 -22.47 -6.61 -4.54
C LYS A 17 -23.12 -5.28 -4.89
N GLU A 18 -23.31 -4.41 -3.89
CA GLU A 18 -23.86 -3.06 -4.10
C GLU A 18 -23.04 -2.25 -5.11
N ARG A 19 -21.72 -2.40 -5.09
CA ARG A 19 -20.78 -1.66 -5.94
C ARG A 19 -20.44 -2.39 -7.26
N GLY A 20 -21.07 -3.52 -7.55
CA GLY A 20 -20.78 -4.32 -8.75
C GLY A 20 -19.34 -4.84 -8.80
N ILE A 21 -18.74 -5.13 -7.64
CA ILE A 21 -17.39 -5.68 -7.53
C ILE A 21 -17.49 -7.20 -7.54
N GLU A 22 -16.89 -7.83 -8.54
CA GLU A 22 -16.78 -9.29 -8.69
C GLU A 22 -15.76 -9.89 -7.70
N LYS A 23 -16.04 -9.75 -6.40
CA LYS A 23 -15.13 -10.16 -5.33
C LYS A 23 -14.76 -11.64 -5.42
N GLU A 24 -15.71 -12.51 -5.70
CA GLU A 24 -15.46 -13.94 -5.86
C GLU A 24 -14.47 -14.24 -7.00
N GLU A 25 -14.56 -13.52 -8.11
CA GLU A 25 -13.63 -13.65 -9.23
C GLU A 25 -12.23 -13.19 -8.81
N LEU A 26 -12.13 -12.03 -8.16
CA LEU A 26 -10.85 -11.53 -7.64
C LEU A 26 -10.20 -12.50 -6.65
N LEU A 27 -10.99 -13.11 -5.76
CA LEU A 27 -10.51 -14.13 -4.84
C LEU A 27 -10.03 -15.40 -5.57
N ARG A 28 -10.70 -15.82 -6.65
CA ARG A 28 -10.23 -16.92 -7.51
C ARG A 28 -8.92 -16.55 -8.21
N SER A 29 -8.78 -15.32 -8.72
CA SER A 29 -7.54 -14.84 -9.31
C SER A 29 -6.39 -14.85 -8.31
N ILE A 30 -6.64 -14.44 -7.06
CA ILE A 30 -5.66 -14.52 -5.96
C ILE A 30 -5.27 -15.98 -5.70
N GLN A 31 -6.24 -16.90 -5.62
CA GLN A 31 -5.96 -18.32 -5.41
C GLN A 31 -5.14 -18.91 -6.56
N TYR A 32 -5.44 -18.56 -7.81
CA TYR A 32 -4.67 -19.00 -8.96
C TYR A 32 -3.25 -18.43 -8.94
N ALA A 33 -3.08 -17.13 -8.66
CA ALA A 33 -1.78 -16.49 -8.57
C ALA A 33 -0.85 -17.18 -7.55
N ARG A 34 -1.40 -17.64 -6.42
CA ARG A 34 -0.63 -18.37 -5.39
C ARG A 34 -0.06 -19.70 -5.86
N THR A 35 -0.58 -20.27 -6.96
CA THR A 35 -0.01 -21.49 -7.57
C THR A 35 1.23 -21.20 -8.43
N VAL A 36 1.41 -19.95 -8.84
CA VAL A 36 2.50 -19.48 -9.71
C VAL A 36 3.58 -18.75 -8.92
N PHE A 37 3.18 -17.87 -8.01
CA PHE A 37 4.08 -17.04 -7.23
C PHE A 37 4.49 -17.73 -5.91
N PRO A 38 5.73 -17.50 -5.43
CA PRO A 38 6.15 -18.02 -4.13
C PRO A 38 5.30 -17.43 -3.00
N LYS A 39 5.34 -18.07 -1.83
CA LYS A 39 4.67 -17.56 -0.63
C LYS A 39 5.08 -16.10 -0.38
N TRP A 40 4.10 -15.24 -0.09
CA TRP A 40 4.26 -13.79 0.05
C TRP A 40 4.59 -13.01 -1.24
N GLY A 41 4.63 -13.66 -2.41
CA GLY A 41 4.77 -13.01 -3.72
C GLY A 41 3.47 -12.50 -4.32
N VAL A 42 2.34 -12.84 -3.72
CA VAL A 42 1.04 -12.25 -4.05
C VAL A 42 0.68 -11.26 -2.94
N THR A 43 0.30 -10.05 -3.36
CA THR A 43 -0.27 -9.03 -2.49
C THR A 43 -1.73 -8.76 -2.90
N ALA A 44 -2.53 -8.27 -1.97
CA ALA A 44 -3.87 -7.81 -2.28
C ALA A 44 -4.20 -6.50 -1.55
N THR A 45 -4.67 -5.51 -2.33
CA THR A 45 -4.95 -4.18 -1.81
C THR A 45 -6.37 -4.09 -1.24
N LEU A 46 -6.48 -3.63 0.02
CA LEU A 46 -7.72 -3.32 0.75
C LEU A 46 -7.77 -1.82 1.06
N LEU A 47 -8.97 -1.22 1.03
CA LEU A 47 -9.16 0.20 1.34
C LEU A 47 -9.80 0.37 2.73
N ALA A 48 -9.00 0.85 3.70
CA ALA A 48 -9.51 1.24 5.00
C ALA A 48 -10.44 2.45 4.86
N GLY A 49 -11.62 2.37 5.47
CA GLY A 49 -12.64 3.41 5.43
C GLY A 49 -13.69 3.25 4.32
N GLU A 50 -13.54 2.29 3.40
CA GLU A 50 -14.56 2.02 2.38
C GLU A 50 -15.69 1.11 2.87
N GLU A 51 -15.44 0.32 3.91
CA GLU A 51 -16.31 -0.69 4.49
C GLU A 51 -16.19 -0.69 6.03
N PRO A 52 -17.08 -1.39 6.77
CA PRO A 52 -16.92 -1.55 8.22
C PRO A 52 -15.55 -2.12 8.58
N LEU A 53 -14.93 -1.58 9.64
CA LEU A 53 -13.57 -1.99 10.03
C LEU A 53 -13.43 -3.49 10.32
N CYS A 54 -14.47 -4.11 10.85
CA CYS A 54 -14.50 -5.57 11.08
C CYS A 54 -14.38 -6.37 9.78
N SER A 55 -14.95 -5.87 8.67
CA SER A 55 -14.83 -6.50 7.34
C SER A 55 -13.40 -6.37 6.81
N THR A 56 -12.75 -5.22 7.00
CA THR A 56 -11.34 -5.03 6.60
C THR A 56 -10.39 -5.90 7.43
N VAL A 57 -10.62 -5.99 8.75
CA VAL A 57 -9.90 -6.91 9.65
C VAL A 57 -10.05 -8.36 9.19
N SER A 58 -11.27 -8.76 8.85
CA SER A 58 -11.55 -10.11 8.33
C SER A 58 -10.82 -10.37 7.01
N GLY A 59 -10.75 -9.36 6.13
CA GLY A 59 -9.99 -9.43 4.88
C GLY A 59 -8.49 -9.59 5.12
N ILE A 60 -7.92 -8.83 6.06
CA ILE A 60 -6.50 -8.95 6.45
C ILE A 60 -6.19 -10.36 6.93
N ASP A 61 -7.04 -10.91 7.81
CA ASP A 61 -6.82 -12.24 8.38
C ASP A 61 -6.96 -13.33 7.32
N TYR A 62 -8.00 -13.25 6.48
CA TYR A 62 -8.22 -14.17 5.36
C TYR A 62 -7.01 -14.23 4.41
N LEU A 63 -6.49 -13.06 4.01
CA LEU A 63 -5.36 -12.98 3.08
C LEU A 63 -4.08 -13.56 3.69
N LEU A 64 -3.78 -13.20 4.94
CA LEU A 64 -2.58 -13.68 5.61
C LEU A 64 -2.62 -15.18 5.87
N ASP A 65 -3.77 -15.71 6.28
CA ASP A 65 -3.94 -17.16 6.48
C ASP A 65 -3.83 -17.90 5.13
N ALA A 66 -4.15 -17.25 4.02
CA ALA A 66 -3.88 -17.73 2.67
C ALA A 66 -2.42 -17.54 2.20
N GLY A 67 -1.51 -16.92 2.95
CA GLY A 67 -0.15 -16.70 2.46
C GLY A 67 -0.02 -15.54 1.46
N VAL A 68 -1.01 -14.65 1.43
CA VAL A 68 -1.05 -13.42 0.62
C VAL A 68 -0.81 -12.23 1.54
N VAL A 69 -0.05 -11.23 1.08
CA VAL A 69 0.21 -10.04 1.89
C VAL A 69 -0.87 -8.97 1.66
N PRO A 70 -1.67 -8.62 2.66
CA PRO A 70 -2.59 -7.49 2.56
C PRO A 70 -1.83 -6.17 2.52
N LEU A 71 -2.14 -5.33 1.53
CA LEU A 71 -1.73 -3.93 1.45
C LEU A 71 -2.93 -3.06 1.80
N VAL A 72 -2.89 -2.39 2.96
CA VAL A 72 -4.01 -1.58 3.42
C VAL A 72 -3.75 -0.11 3.12
N GLN A 73 -4.53 0.46 2.21
CA GLN A 73 -4.48 1.88 1.87
C GLN A 73 -5.58 2.63 2.60
N ILE A 74 -5.31 3.86 3.01
CA ILE A 74 -6.33 4.74 3.59
C ILE A 74 -7.14 5.37 2.46
N SER A 75 -8.46 5.16 2.47
CA SER A 75 -9.36 5.81 1.52
C SER A 75 -9.74 7.22 1.99
N ALA A 76 -10.22 8.06 1.07
CA ALA A 76 -10.72 9.40 1.42
C ALA A 76 -11.88 9.34 2.44
N LYS A 77 -12.62 8.23 2.49
CA LYS A 77 -13.74 8.04 3.43
C LYS A 77 -13.27 7.67 4.84
N ALA A 78 -12.01 7.31 5.04
CA ALA A 78 -11.46 7.02 6.36
C ALA A 78 -11.56 8.22 7.32
N GLY A 79 -11.69 9.45 6.81
CA GLY A 79 -11.91 10.65 7.62
C GLY A 79 -13.23 10.64 8.42
N HIS A 80 -14.18 9.76 8.09
CA HIS A 80 -15.42 9.59 8.86
C HIS A 80 -15.25 8.67 10.08
N TYR A 81 -14.12 7.97 10.19
CA TYR A 81 -13.82 7.08 11.31
C TYR A 81 -12.94 7.80 12.34
N PRO A 82 -13.12 7.52 13.64
CA PRO A 82 -12.20 8.00 14.66
C PRO A 82 -10.77 7.55 14.35
N ALA A 83 -9.80 8.45 14.50
CA ALA A 83 -8.40 8.15 14.23
C ALA A 83 -7.88 6.96 15.06
N ALA A 84 -8.40 6.75 16.27
CA ALA A 84 -8.07 5.62 17.12
C ALA A 84 -8.49 4.28 16.50
N GLU A 85 -9.62 4.22 15.81
CA GLU A 85 -10.11 3.00 15.17
C GLU A 85 -9.28 2.64 13.92
N ILE A 86 -8.92 3.65 13.12
CA ILE A 86 -7.98 3.47 12.00
C ILE A 86 -6.60 3.05 12.53
N GLY A 87 -6.12 3.66 13.62
CA GLY A 87 -4.89 3.26 14.29
C GLY A 87 -4.90 1.79 14.71
N ALA A 88 -5.98 1.34 15.37
CA ALA A 88 -6.16 -0.05 15.79
C ALA A 88 -6.15 -1.04 14.62
N LEU A 89 -6.69 -0.66 13.45
CA LEU A 89 -6.61 -1.47 12.23
C LEU A 89 -5.16 -1.70 11.77
N PHE A 90 -4.34 -0.64 11.76
CA PHE A 90 -2.93 -0.75 11.36
C PHE A 90 -2.08 -1.48 12.42
N GLU A 91 -2.41 -1.35 13.70
CA GLU A 91 -1.82 -2.17 14.77
C GLU A 91 -2.15 -3.66 14.57
N HIS A 92 -3.42 -3.98 14.25
CA HIS A 92 -3.84 -5.35 13.93
C HIS A 92 -3.04 -5.90 12.75
N LEU A 93 -2.96 -5.15 11.64
CA LEU A 93 -2.16 -5.51 10.46
C LEU A 93 -0.70 -5.81 10.83
N ALA A 94 -0.05 -4.92 11.56
CA ALA A 94 1.34 -5.10 11.98
C ALA A 94 1.53 -6.33 12.87
N SER A 95 0.61 -6.56 13.81
CA SER A 95 0.64 -7.73 14.70
C SER A 95 0.50 -9.05 13.91
N ARG A 96 -0.39 -9.09 12.93
CA ARG A 96 -0.67 -10.28 12.11
C ARG A 96 0.45 -10.57 11.12
N LEU A 97 1.02 -9.54 10.48
CA LEU A 97 2.22 -9.68 9.63
C LEU A 97 3.39 -10.29 10.41
N LYS A 98 3.60 -9.83 11.65
CA LYS A 98 4.63 -10.37 12.55
C LYS A 98 4.34 -11.82 12.93
N LYS A 99 3.08 -12.14 13.29
CA LYS A 99 2.66 -13.51 13.64
C LYS A 99 2.91 -14.50 12.51
N HIS A 100 2.62 -14.09 11.28
CA HIS A 100 2.81 -14.89 10.06
C HIS A 100 4.25 -14.92 9.53
N ARG A 101 5.18 -14.19 10.17
CA ARG A 101 6.59 -14.06 9.75
C ARG A 101 6.72 -13.68 8.28
N VAL A 102 5.89 -12.74 7.83
CA VAL A 102 5.90 -12.27 6.44
C VAL A 102 7.27 -11.68 6.11
N ALA A 103 7.79 -12.01 4.93
CA ALA A 103 9.03 -11.41 4.43
C ALA A 103 8.75 -9.96 4.01
N VAL A 104 8.84 -9.02 4.96
CA VAL A 104 8.50 -7.61 4.73
C VAL A 104 9.54 -6.89 3.86
N LYS A 105 10.81 -7.33 3.88
CA LYS A 105 11.92 -6.64 3.20
C LYS A 105 11.67 -6.35 1.70
N PRO A 106 11.23 -7.31 0.87
CA PRO A 106 10.91 -7.04 -0.54
C PRO A 106 9.71 -6.11 -0.74
N LEU A 107 8.85 -5.99 0.28
CA LEU A 107 7.60 -5.25 0.23
C LEU A 107 7.73 -3.85 0.82
N LEU A 108 8.87 -3.52 1.44
CA LEU A 108 9.10 -2.20 2.05
C LEU A 108 8.86 -1.02 1.08
N PRO A 109 9.26 -1.06 -0.21
CA PRO A 109 8.93 0.02 -1.14
C PRO A 109 7.42 0.20 -1.30
N LEU A 110 6.66 -0.89 -1.47
CA LEU A 110 5.21 -0.85 -1.62
C LEU A 110 4.51 -0.40 -0.34
N LEU A 111 4.92 -0.93 0.81
CA LEU A 111 4.38 -0.56 2.11
C LEU A 111 4.64 0.91 2.44
N SER A 112 5.82 1.43 2.10
CA SER A 112 6.16 2.85 2.33
C SER A 112 5.29 3.83 1.53
N LEU A 113 4.76 3.40 0.38
CA LEU A 113 3.90 4.21 -0.49
C LEU A 113 2.42 4.08 -0.13
N THR A 114 2.01 2.96 0.46
CA THR A 114 0.59 2.60 0.59
C THR A 114 0.09 2.59 2.02
N THR A 115 0.98 2.36 2.99
CA THR A 115 0.64 2.28 4.42
C THR A 115 1.37 3.39 5.18
N PRO A 116 0.67 4.31 5.87
CA PRO A 116 1.30 5.28 6.76
C PRO A 116 1.70 4.59 8.08
N LEU A 117 2.53 3.55 7.99
CA LEU A 117 3.12 2.92 9.16
C LEU A 117 4.31 3.76 9.62
N VAL A 118 4.03 4.91 10.26
CA VAL A 118 5.02 5.51 11.14
C VAL A 118 5.11 4.59 12.35
N SER A 119 6.03 3.62 12.28
CA SER A 119 6.26 2.68 13.37
C SER A 119 6.61 3.44 14.65
N ALA A 120 5.72 3.37 15.64
CA ALA A 120 6.03 3.76 17.01
C ALA A 120 7.02 2.76 17.63
N ARG A 121 8.32 2.94 17.35
CA ARG A 121 9.56 2.57 18.11
C ARG A 121 9.79 1.09 18.52
N PRO A 122 11.05 0.57 18.42
CA PRO A 122 12.14 0.94 19.34
C PRO A 122 13.45 1.37 18.63
N LYS A 123 14.34 2.02 19.37
CA LYS A 123 15.65 2.51 18.93
C LYS A 123 16.53 1.36 18.40
N GLY A 124 16.90 1.38 17.12
CA GLY A 124 17.83 0.41 16.53
C GLY A 124 18.27 0.77 15.11
N LEU A 125 19.39 0.18 14.64
CA LEU A 125 20.11 0.49 13.39
C LEU A 125 19.25 0.58 12.11
N LEU A 126 18.05 -0.01 12.11
CA LEU A 126 17.13 -0.02 10.98
C LEU A 126 16.60 1.39 10.62
N ARG A 127 16.56 2.33 11.59
CA ARG A 127 16.22 3.74 11.35
C ARG A 127 17.19 4.40 10.36
N GLY A 128 18.49 4.11 10.49
CA GLY A 128 19.52 4.74 9.66
C GLY A 128 19.47 4.35 8.17
N PHE A 129 18.88 3.20 7.83
CA PHE A 129 18.71 2.80 6.43
C PHE A 129 17.44 3.37 5.81
N ILE A 130 16.33 3.40 6.58
CA ILE A 130 15.06 3.97 6.12
C ILE A 130 15.19 5.49 5.99
N GLU A 131 15.80 6.17 6.98
CA GLU A 131 16.08 7.61 6.89
C GLU A 131 17.02 7.93 5.73
N LYS A 132 18.06 7.14 5.47
CA LYS A 132 18.94 7.37 4.30
C LYS A 132 18.21 7.26 2.96
N VAL A 133 17.23 6.38 2.84
CA VAL A 133 16.42 6.26 1.61
C VAL A 133 15.45 7.43 1.50
N TYR A 134 14.83 7.83 2.61
CA TYR A 134 13.92 8.98 2.67
C TYR A 134 14.65 10.30 2.38
N ASP A 135 15.83 10.51 2.97
CA ASP A 135 16.70 11.65 2.71
C ASP A 135 17.18 11.69 1.26
N ARG A 136 17.51 10.53 0.67
CA ARG A 136 17.85 10.46 -0.76
C ARG A 136 16.67 10.79 -1.67
N GLN A 137 15.45 10.39 -1.32
CA GLN A 137 14.26 10.75 -2.08
C GLN A 137 13.88 12.23 -1.92
N LEU A 138 14.06 12.80 -0.72
CA LEU A 138 13.88 14.25 -0.49
C LEU A 138 14.93 15.08 -1.25
N LEU A 139 16.18 14.62 -1.29
CA LEU A 139 17.23 15.24 -2.10
C LEU A 139 16.93 15.12 -3.61
N ALA A 140 16.51 13.94 -4.08
CA ALA A 140 16.15 13.73 -5.49
C ALA A 140 14.94 14.56 -5.92
N THR A 141 13.93 14.71 -5.07
CA THR A 141 12.74 15.54 -5.35
C THR A 141 13.05 17.04 -5.24
N SER A 142 13.97 17.44 -4.37
CA SER A 142 14.49 18.82 -4.29
C SER A 142 15.33 19.17 -5.53
N ASP A 143 16.21 18.27 -5.97
CA ASP A 143 17.02 18.46 -7.18
C ASP A 143 16.17 18.47 -8.46
N LEU A 144 15.10 17.65 -8.51
CA LEU A 144 14.09 17.71 -9.57
C LEU A 144 13.32 19.04 -9.56
N ARG A 145 12.95 19.56 -8.40
CA ARG A 145 12.34 20.90 -8.30
C ARG A 145 13.31 22.01 -8.71
N ARG A 146 14.60 21.87 -8.40
CA ARG A 146 15.65 22.81 -8.78
C ARG A 146 15.92 22.76 -10.28
N SER A 147 15.95 21.57 -10.89
CA SER A 147 16.13 21.40 -12.33
C SER A 147 14.91 21.86 -13.13
N LEU A 148 13.70 21.69 -12.59
CA LEU A 148 12.45 22.15 -13.22
C LEU A 148 12.19 23.65 -13.04
N LYS A 149 12.78 24.31 -12.02
CA LYS A 149 12.68 25.77 -11.85
C LYS A 149 13.65 26.58 -12.73
N VAL A 150 14.64 25.96 -13.37
CA VAL A 150 15.67 26.64 -14.19
C VAL A 150 15.50 26.35 -15.69
N LYS A 151 14.27 26.20 -16.16
CA LYS A 151 13.94 26.46 -17.57
C LYS A 151 12.81 27.47 -17.66
N GLN A 152 13.12 28.69 -17.23
CA GLN A 152 12.41 29.88 -17.66
C GLN A 152 12.75 30.10 -19.14
N VAL A 153 11.78 29.73 -19.99
CA VAL A 153 11.34 30.50 -21.17
C VAL A 153 12.41 31.42 -21.79
N GLU A 154 13.17 30.92 -22.77
CA GLU A 154 13.83 31.81 -23.75
C GLU A 154 14.03 31.21 -25.16
N GLU A 155 13.65 29.95 -25.43
CA GLU A 155 13.86 29.33 -26.77
C GLU A 155 12.57 28.86 -27.49
N SER A 156 11.40 29.42 -27.20
CA SER A 156 10.16 29.07 -27.93
C SER A 156 9.47 30.23 -28.67
N PHE A 157 10.20 31.30 -29.00
CA PHE A 157 9.67 32.39 -29.84
C PHE A 157 10.35 32.55 -31.21
N GLU A 158 11.31 31.71 -31.62
CA GLU A 158 11.91 31.80 -32.96
C GLU A 158 11.48 30.72 -33.97
N SER A 159 10.63 29.76 -33.59
CA SER A 159 10.15 28.73 -34.53
C SER A 159 8.66 28.82 -34.88
N ALA A 160 8.12 30.05 -34.84
CA ALA A 160 6.92 30.44 -35.57
C ALA A 160 7.33 31.47 -36.65
N GLY A 161 8.06 30.97 -37.64
CA GLY A 161 8.41 31.71 -38.85
C GLY A 161 8.29 30.78 -40.03
N LEU A 162 7.11 30.78 -40.66
CA LEU A 162 6.82 30.73 -42.10
C LEU A 162 5.31 30.55 -42.33
#